data_AF-A0A2B8AVP6-F1
#
_entry.id   AF-A0A2B8AVP6-F1
#
_cell.length_a   1.000
_cell.length_b   1.000
_cell.length_c   1.000
_cell.angle_alpha   90.00
_cell.angle_beta   90.00
_cell.angle_gamma   90.00
#
_symmetry.space_group_name_H-M   'P 1'
#
loop_
_entity.id
_entity.type
_entity.pdbx_description
1 polymer ?
#
loop_
_entity_poly.entity_id
_entity_poly.type
_entity_poly.pdbx_seq_one_letter_code
_entity_poly.pdbx_strand_id
1 'polypeptide(L)'
;MPSAPASRPSGSEPPDFGPGDRCPGALRLHMADDGALARIRLPGGLLSSRQAADLADIAEELGDGNLDLTSRGNVQLRGLAADCGPELADRLRAAALLPSDTHERVRNVVASPLSGLDGHGYADTAAWARALDRALCANPDAAALSGRFLFALDDGRGDVAALDADVTIVAAPGGAAELRTGAGGPRLAVSAADAPRAAVAAAAAFLQAAATTPGRTWRVRDLLTGPPPGTPPPPAGTTGSGTGPGTGSGSGTGSGTGTGTGSGSGTDALPLGPALLLAHLDRAGIASAPAPRSGAAADGEGPAAAAGGRSEDGATDAGNPPAAAGGANRAGPGDREGRTGDGAGASRSAAPVPGLVTGPDGRCAPVVAAPLGRVTAAAWRLLAELAGREGTAELRVTPWRGVVVPGLPADSGPAALRRLRDAGFVTDPGSPWYGVGACTGLPGCAKSLADVRADAARSVVGALPVVRPETAAGRLPVYWSGCERRCGRPAGARVDVVAVAPGTGDGAVPGYRVTVRGTEPETYRAPAAPGPVPAPHQTAAAPAAARGTTSARAQ
;
A
#
# COMPACT_ATOMS: atom_id res chain seq x y z
N MET A 1 47.98 -4.03 -42.50
CA MET A 1 47.84 -3.48 -41.13
C MET A 1 46.58 -2.61 -41.11
N PRO A 2 45.40 -3.16 -40.85
CA PRO A 2 44.17 -2.37 -40.80
C PRO A 2 44.01 -1.69 -39.42
N SER A 3 43.44 -0.50 -39.47
CA SER A 3 43.27 0.48 -38.40
C SER A 3 42.47 -0.02 -37.19
N ALA A 4 42.81 0.51 -36.02
CA ALA A 4 42.18 0.26 -34.73
C ALA A 4 40.67 0.60 -34.73
N PRO A 5 39.83 -0.16 -34.00
CA PRO A 5 38.39 0.06 -33.95
C PRO A 5 38.01 1.30 -33.14
N ALA A 6 36.93 1.93 -33.59
CA ALA A 6 36.36 3.16 -33.03
C ALA A 6 35.90 3.02 -31.57
N SER A 7 36.09 4.11 -30.84
CA SER A 7 35.71 4.32 -29.44
C SER A 7 34.24 4.00 -29.18
N ARG A 8 33.97 3.27 -28.08
CA ARG A 8 32.61 3.07 -27.53
C ARG A 8 31.95 4.43 -27.25
N PRO A 9 30.65 4.60 -27.51
CA PRO A 9 29.93 5.78 -27.05
C PRO A 9 29.95 5.79 -25.51
N SER A 10 30.46 6.89 -24.95
CA SER A 10 30.40 7.18 -23.52
C SER A 10 28.95 7.11 -23.04
N GLY A 11 28.71 6.36 -21.97
CA GLY A 11 27.41 6.23 -21.33
C GLY A 11 26.78 7.59 -21.10
N SER A 12 25.50 7.69 -21.44
CA SER A 12 24.67 8.87 -21.19
C SER A 12 24.74 9.25 -19.72
N GLU A 13 25.15 10.48 -19.44
CA GLU A 13 25.04 11.09 -18.13
C GLU A 13 23.56 11.00 -17.66
N PRO A 14 23.29 10.59 -16.41
CA PRO A 14 21.93 10.45 -15.93
C PRO A 14 21.21 11.80 -16.02
N PRO A 15 19.94 11.85 -16.46
CA PRO A 15 19.23 13.11 -16.65
C PRO A 15 19.17 13.94 -15.36
N ASP A 16 19.49 15.24 -15.45
CA ASP A 16 19.34 16.20 -14.36
C ASP A 16 17.86 16.59 -14.20
N PHE A 17 17.24 16.13 -13.11
CA PHE A 17 15.82 16.35 -12.81
C PHE A 17 15.55 17.56 -11.89
N GLY A 18 16.52 18.46 -11.70
CA GLY A 18 16.35 19.72 -10.97
C GLY A 18 16.04 19.59 -9.46
N PRO A 19 15.78 20.72 -8.76
CA PRO A 19 15.54 20.75 -7.31
C PRO A 19 14.16 20.22 -6.86
N GLY A 20 13.41 19.57 -7.77
CA GLY A 20 12.09 18.97 -7.57
C GLY A 20 12.12 17.59 -6.92
N ASP A 21 11.06 17.27 -6.15
CA ASP A 21 10.75 15.99 -5.48
C ASP A 21 11.96 15.08 -5.11
N ARG A 22 12.34 15.06 -3.84
CA ARG A 22 13.45 14.23 -3.30
C ARG A 22 13.05 12.78 -2.97
N CYS A 23 11.98 12.25 -3.53
CA CYS A 23 11.65 10.84 -3.33
C CYS A 23 12.76 9.95 -3.91
N PRO A 24 13.31 8.98 -3.13
CA PRO A 24 14.29 8.04 -3.66
C PRO A 24 13.68 7.19 -4.78
N GLY A 25 14.51 6.87 -5.77
CA GLY A 25 14.25 5.94 -6.85
C GLY A 25 15.35 4.89 -6.98
N ALA A 26 15.34 4.15 -8.08
CA ALA A 26 16.37 3.20 -8.45
C ALA A 26 17.58 3.87 -9.14
N LEU A 27 17.36 4.97 -9.86
CA LEU A 27 18.42 5.71 -10.56
C LEU A 27 18.91 6.92 -9.75
N ARG A 28 18.06 7.44 -8.86
CA ARG A 28 18.41 8.50 -7.91
C ARG A 28 18.41 7.96 -6.49
N LEU A 29 19.60 7.57 -6.04
CA LEU A 29 19.81 7.12 -4.68
C LEU A 29 19.60 8.26 -3.67
N HIS A 30 19.14 7.90 -2.48
CA HIS A 30 19.08 8.81 -1.35
C HIS A 30 20.17 8.46 -0.35
N MET A 31 20.99 9.44 0.04
CA MET A 31 21.97 9.23 1.10
C MET A 31 21.27 9.18 2.46
N ALA A 32 21.41 8.04 3.15
CA ALA A 32 21.05 7.84 4.54
C ALA A 32 22.30 7.54 5.37
N ASP A 33 22.15 7.44 6.69
CA ASP A 33 23.25 7.24 7.64
C ASP A 33 23.87 5.85 7.56
N ASP A 34 23.09 4.86 7.11
CA ASP A 34 23.55 3.50 6.83
C ASP A 34 24.10 3.35 5.40
N GLY A 35 24.27 4.44 4.65
CA GLY A 35 24.69 4.43 3.25
C GLY A 35 23.59 4.88 2.30
N ALA A 36 23.83 4.71 1.00
CA ALA A 36 22.83 5.04 0.00
C ALA A 36 21.63 4.07 0.07
N LEU A 37 20.48 4.59 -0.32
CA LEU A 37 19.19 3.91 -0.34
C LEU A 37 18.64 3.95 -1.76
N ALA A 38 18.29 2.77 -2.29
CA ALA A 38 17.50 2.63 -3.51
C ALA A 38 16.08 2.16 -3.18
N ARG A 39 15.10 2.65 -3.93
CA ARG A 39 13.73 2.12 -3.88
C ARG A 39 13.38 1.52 -5.23
N ILE A 40 13.09 0.23 -5.24
CA ILE A 40 12.70 -0.51 -6.42
C ILE A 40 11.17 -0.54 -6.47
N ARG A 41 10.61 -0.03 -7.56
CA ARG A 41 9.17 0.00 -7.79
C ARG A 41 8.69 -1.35 -8.31
N LEU A 42 7.63 -1.87 -7.71
CA LEU A 42 6.98 -3.12 -8.10
C LEU A 42 5.50 -2.82 -8.40
N PRO A 43 5.13 -2.54 -9.66
CA PRO A 43 3.74 -2.29 -10.02
C PRO A 43 2.84 -3.46 -9.62
N GLY A 44 1.83 -3.19 -8.79
CA GLY A 44 0.95 -4.21 -8.20
C GLY A 44 1.61 -5.08 -7.13
N GLY A 45 2.85 -4.78 -6.72
CA GLY A 45 3.68 -5.65 -5.89
C GLY A 45 4.17 -6.91 -6.62
N LEU A 46 4.04 -6.97 -7.95
CA LEU A 46 4.29 -8.16 -8.73
C LEU A 46 5.77 -8.35 -9.02
N LEU A 47 6.25 -9.58 -8.81
CA LEU A 47 7.59 -10.03 -9.14
C LEU A 47 7.53 -11.43 -9.75
N SER A 48 8.37 -11.69 -10.75
CA SER A 48 8.68 -13.08 -11.10
C SER A 48 9.64 -13.69 -10.08
N SER A 49 9.68 -15.02 -9.98
CA SER A 49 10.65 -15.75 -9.16
C SER A 49 12.10 -15.41 -9.54
N ARG A 50 12.39 -15.21 -10.83
CA ARG A 50 13.70 -14.77 -11.32
C ARG A 50 14.07 -13.38 -10.81
N GLN A 51 13.17 -12.40 -10.99
CA GLN A 51 13.38 -11.05 -10.48
C GLN A 51 13.57 -11.02 -8.96
N ALA A 52 12.85 -11.88 -8.23
CA ALA A 52 13.02 -12.02 -6.79
C ALA A 52 14.42 -12.57 -6.45
N ALA A 53 14.92 -13.57 -7.17
CA ALA A 53 16.28 -14.07 -6.99
C ALA A 53 17.34 -13.00 -7.31
N ASP A 54 17.19 -12.29 -8.44
CA ASP A 54 18.10 -11.20 -8.82
C ASP A 54 18.14 -10.10 -7.74
N LEU A 55 17.00 -9.75 -7.13
CA LEU A 55 16.95 -8.79 -6.01
C LEU A 55 17.69 -9.27 -4.76
N ALA A 56 17.67 -10.57 -4.46
CA ALA A 56 18.43 -11.10 -3.34
C ALA A 56 19.94 -11.00 -3.60
N ASP A 57 20.38 -11.33 -4.82
CA ASP A 57 21.79 -11.25 -5.21
C ASP A 57 22.27 -9.79 -5.16
N ILE A 58 21.48 -8.85 -5.70
CA ILE A 58 21.78 -7.41 -5.62
C ILE A 58 21.84 -6.93 -4.16
N ALA A 59 20.90 -7.36 -3.31
CA ALA A 59 20.88 -6.96 -1.91
C ALA A 59 22.11 -7.43 -1.13
N GLU A 60 22.59 -8.64 -1.42
CA GLU A 60 23.77 -9.24 -0.77
C GLU A 60 25.08 -8.67 -1.29
N GLU A 61 25.19 -8.41 -2.59
CA GLU A 61 26.43 -7.94 -3.21
C GLU A 61 26.64 -6.43 -3.10
N LEU A 62 25.57 -5.63 -3.23
CA LEU A 62 25.68 -4.17 -3.25
C LEU A 62 25.18 -3.49 -1.97
N GLY A 63 24.33 -4.15 -1.20
CA GLY A 63 23.68 -3.58 -0.02
C GLY A 63 24.08 -4.25 1.29
N ASP A 64 23.21 -4.12 2.30
CA ASP A 64 23.41 -4.71 3.63
C ASP A 64 22.89 -6.16 3.76
N GLY A 65 22.64 -6.85 2.64
CA GLY A 65 22.11 -8.21 2.61
C GLY A 65 20.62 -8.33 2.97
N ASN A 66 19.89 -7.21 3.08
CA ASN A 66 18.47 -7.20 3.39
C ASN A 66 17.64 -6.45 2.36
N LEU A 67 16.37 -6.87 2.27
CA LEU A 67 15.33 -6.23 1.50
C LEU A 67 14.27 -5.68 2.46
N ASP A 68 14.06 -4.37 2.41
CA ASP A 68 13.04 -3.68 3.21
C ASP A 68 11.74 -3.55 2.40
N LEU A 69 10.69 -4.26 2.82
CA LEU A 69 9.35 -4.15 2.27
C LEU A 69 8.69 -2.84 2.73
N THR A 70 8.05 -2.16 1.80
CA THR A 70 7.45 -0.84 2.07
C THR A 70 5.94 -0.91 2.28
N SER A 71 5.38 0.15 2.88
CA SER A 71 3.93 0.32 3.04
C SER A 71 3.18 0.57 1.72
N ARG A 72 3.84 0.37 0.58
CA ARG A 72 3.28 0.54 -0.76
C ARG A 72 3.54 -0.69 -1.63
N GLY A 73 4.01 -1.82 -1.11
CA GLY A 73 4.25 -3.01 -1.94
C GLY A 73 5.51 -2.91 -2.80
N ASN A 74 6.43 -1.99 -2.49
CA ASN A 74 7.76 -1.89 -3.09
C ASN A 74 8.83 -2.50 -2.19
N VAL A 75 10.04 -2.67 -2.74
CA VAL A 75 11.26 -3.08 -2.05
C VAL A 75 12.23 -1.90 -1.93
N GLN A 76 12.99 -1.85 -0.84
CA GLN A 76 14.09 -0.92 -0.63
C GLN A 76 15.38 -1.69 -0.36
N LEU A 77 16.47 -1.24 -0.98
CA LEU A 77 17.83 -1.69 -0.71
C LEU A 77 18.57 -0.59 0.05
N ARG A 78 19.30 -0.97 1.08
CA ARG A 78 20.04 -0.08 1.97
C ARG A 78 21.47 -0.59 2.13
N GLY A 79 22.33 0.22 2.76
CA GLY A 79 23.74 -0.15 2.88
C GLY A 79 24.52 0.06 1.59
N LEU A 80 23.94 0.72 0.59
CA LEU A 80 24.56 0.85 -0.72
C LEU A 80 25.75 1.81 -0.65
N ALA A 81 26.84 1.48 -1.33
CA ALA A 81 27.95 2.41 -1.51
C ALA A 81 27.49 3.66 -2.28
N ALA A 82 28.09 4.82 -2.00
CA ALA A 82 27.65 6.09 -2.58
C ALA A 82 27.79 6.14 -4.12
N ASP A 83 28.71 5.35 -4.67
CA ASP A 83 29.08 5.29 -6.09
C ASP A 83 28.48 4.07 -6.82
N CYS A 84 27.77 3.16 -6.15
CA CYS A 84 27.22 1.95 -6.80
C CYS A 84 26.00 2.21 -7.70
N GLY A 85 25.53 3.44 -7.81
CA GLY A 85 24.33 3.82 -8.57
C GLY A 85 24.30 3.29 -10.01
N PRO A 86 25.37 3.49 -10.82
CA PRO A 86 25.43 2.97 -12.19
C PRO A 86 25.37 1.42 -12.26
N GLU A 87 26.11 0.72 -11.40
CA GLU A 87 26.09 -0.75 -11.37
C GLU A 87 24.72 -1.27 -10.97
N LEU A 88 24.11 -0.69 -9.94
CA LEU A 88 22.75 -1.03 -9.52
C LEU A 88 21.75 -0.82 -10.67
N ALA A 89 21.84 0.30 -11.38
CA ALA A 89 20.97 0.59 -12.51
C ALA A 89 21.10 -0.48 -13.61
N ASP A 90 22.31 -0.87 -13.97
CA ASP A 90 22.55 -1.89 -15.00
C ASP A 90 22.02 -3.27 -14.60
N ARG A 91 22.22 -3.67 -13.34
CA ARG A 91 21.66 -4.93 -12.81
C ARG A 91 20.13 -4.91 -12.78
N LEU A 92 19.52 -3.81 -12.35
CA LEU A 92 18.07 -3.65 -12.35
C LEU A 92 17.48 -3.65 -13.77
N ARG A 93 18.16 -3.06 -14.76
CA ARG A 93 17.78 -3.16 -16.17
C ARG A 93 17.85 -4.60 -16.68
N ALA A 94 18.95 -5.29 -16.38
CA ALA A 94 19.14 -6.69 -16.78
C ALA A 94 18.06 -7.62 -16.17
N ALA A 95 17.62 -7.33 -14.94
CA ALA A 95 16.54 -8.04 -14.26
C ALA A 95 15.13 -7.59 -14.69
N ALA A 96 15.00 -6.60 -15.59
CA ALA A 96 13.72 -5.98 -15.97
C ALA A 96 12.93 -5.43 -14.76
N LEU A 97 13.64 -4.85 -13.78
CA LEU A 97 13.10 -4.20 -12.58
C LEU A 97 13.09 -2.66 -12.68
N LEU A 98 13.51 -2.14 -13.83
CA LEU A 98 13.46 -0.73 -14.17
C LEU A 98 12.48 -0.53 -15.34
N PRO A 99 11.21 -0.16 -15.08
CA PRO A 99 10.17 -0.10 -16.12
C PRO A 99 10.50 0.90 -17.24
N SER A 100 11.05 2.06 -16.88
CA SER A 100 11.77 2.96 -17.79
C SER A 100 12.62 3.94 -16.98
N ASP A 101 13.67 4.50 -17.61
CA ASP A 101 14.54 5.48 -16.93
C ASP A 101 13.79 6.77 -16.54
N THR A 102 12.78 7.16 -17.32
CA THR A 102 11.97 8.36 -17.07
C THR A 102 10.82 8.12 -16.08
N HIS A 103 10.32 6.88 -15.97
CA HIS A 103 9.14 6.55 -15.17
C HIS A 103 9.44 5.67 -13.95
N GLU A 104 10.70 5.36 -13.65
CA GLU A 104 11.08 4.59 -12.45
C GLU A 104 10.54 5.23 -11.15
N ARG A 105 10.44 6.57 -11.15
CA ARG A 105 9.90 7.37 -10.04
C ARG A 105 8.40 7.60 -10.13
N VAL A 106 7.80 7.43 -11.32
CA VAL A 106 6.34 7.51 -11.49
C VAL A 106 5.74 6.51 -10.53
N ARG A 107 4.66 6.94 -9.88
CA ARG A 107 4.33 6.39 -8.57
C ARG A 107 3.77 4.98 -8.60
N ASN A 108 3.86 4.37 -7.42
CA ASN A 108 3.54 2.96 -7.29
C ASN A 108 2.06 2.68 -7.55
N VAL A 109 1.83 1.49 -8.09
CA VAL A 109 0.51 0.88 -8.22
C VAL A 109 0.43 -0.16 -7.12
N VAL A 110 -0.51 -0.03 -6.19
CA VAL A 110 -0.86 -1.10 -5.25
C VAL A 110 -2.05 -1.87 -5.79
N ALA A 111 -2.06 -3.19 -5.59
CA ALA A 111 -3.14 -4.05 -6.04
C ALA A 111 -3.56 -5.01 -4.92
N SER A 112 -4.81 -5.48 -4.93
CA SER A 112 -5.29 -6.53 -4.02
C SER A 112 -4.43 -7.79 -4.18
N PRO A 113 -3.60 -8.17 -3.18
CA PRO A 113 -2.61 -9.23 -3.33
C PRO A 113 -3.22 -10.62 -3.45
N LEU A 114 -4.48 -10.81 -3.02
CA LEU A 114 -5.20 -12.08 -3.10
C LEU A 114 -6.11 -12.19 -4.33
N SER A 115 -6.09 -11.19 -5.21
CA SER A 115 -6.90 -11.19 -6.44
C SER A 115 -6.67 -12.45 -7.27
N GLY A 116 -7.76 -13.14 -7.59
CA GLY A 116 -7.76 -14.40 -8.34
C GLY A 116 -7.28 -15.64 -7.57
N LEU A 117 -6.95 -15.53 -6.28
CA LEU A 117 -6.39 -16.66 -5.50
C LEU A 117 -7.40 -17.36 -4.60
N ASP A 118 -8.44 -16.67 -4.15
CA ASP A 118 -9.42 -17.17 -3.18
C ASP A 118 -10.86 -17.19 -3.72
N GLY A 119 -11.07 -16.75 -4.96
CA GLY A 119 -12.38 -16.69 -5.59
C GLY A 119 -13.31 -15.59 -5.07
N HIS A 120 -12.82 -14.65 -4.27
CA HIS A 120 -13.65 -13.57 -3.70
C HIS A 120 -13.68 -12.27 -4.53
N GLY A 121 -12.71 -12.07 -5.42
CA GLY A 121 -12.59 -10.86 -6.25
C GLY A 121 -13.41 -10.91 -7.55
N TYR A 122 -13.75 -9.73 -8.08
CA TYR A 122 -14.47 -9.56 -9.35
C TYR A 122 -13.56 -9.31 -10.56
N ALA A 123 -12.26 -9.07 -10.35
CA ALA A 123 -11.30 -8.80 -11.42
C ALA A 123 -9.90 -9.32 -11.08
N ASP A 124 -9.09 -9.54 -12.13
CA ASP A 124 -7.65 -9.79 -12.02
C ASP A 124 -6.89 -8.45 -11.92
N THR A 125 -6.57 -8.04 -10.69
CA THR A 125 -5.84 -6.79 -10.46
C THR A 125 -4.38 -6.88 -10.89
N ALA A 126 -3.80 -8.09 -11.04
CA ALA A 126 -2.44 -8.24 -11.56
C ALA A 126 -2.39 -7.92 -13.05
N ALA A 127 -3.39 -8.37 -13.83
CA ALA A 127 -3.55 -7.96 -15.22
C ALA A 127 -3.76 -6.44 -15.35
N TRP A 128 -4.60 -5.85 -14.50
CA TRP A 128 -4.77 -4.39 -14.48
C TRP A 128 -3.49 -3.64 -14.11
N ALA A 129 -2.72 -4.11 -13.13
CA ALA A 129 -1.48 -3.47 -12.72
C ALA A 129 -0.46 -3.43 -13.87
N ARG A 130 -0.30 -4.55 -14.59
CA ARG A 130 0.56 -4.62 -15.78
C ARG A 130 0.07 -3.72 -16.91
N ALA A 131 -1.25 -3.66 -17.14
CA ALA A 131 -1.82 -2.81 -18.18
C ALA A 131 -1.66 -1.32 -17.86
N LEU A 132 -1.92 -0.93 -16.60
CA LEU A 132 -1.75 0.44 -16.12
C LEU A 132 -0.28 0.86 -16.20
N ASP A 133 0.65 0.02 -15.76
CA ASP A 133 2.08 0.34 -15.80
C ASP A 133 2.59 0.57 -17.22
N ARG A 134 2.20 -0.30 -18.17
CA ARG A 134 2.49 -0.10 -19.60
C ARG A 134 1.90 1.21 -20.13
N ALA A 135 0.65 1.51 -19.78
CA ALA A 135 -0.01 2.73 -20.24
C ALA A 135 0.61 4.01 -19.65
N LEU A 136 1.09 3.96 -18.40
CA LEU A 136 1.85 5.05 -17.78
C LEU A 136 3.19 5.26 -18.47
N CYS A 137 3.94 4.19 -18.75
CA CYS A 137 5.23 4.29 -19.43
C CYS A 137 5.09 4.79 -20.88
N ALA A 138 3.99 4.46 -21.55
CA ALA A 138 3.68 4.95 -22.89
C ALA A 138 3.27 6.43 -22.92
N ASN A 139 2.97 7.04 -21.77
CA ASN A 139 2.56 8.44 -21.67
C ASN A 139 3.72 9.31 -21.13
N PRO A 140 4.36 10.15 -21.97
CA PRO A 140 5.44 11.03 -21.53
C PRO A 140 5.05 11.98 -20.40
N ASP A 141 3.83 12.52 -20.42
CA ASP A 141 3.36 13.47 -19.42
C ASP A 141 3.24 12.83 -18.03
N ALA A 142 3.00 11.51 -17.97
CA ALA A 142 2.93 10.78 -16.72
C ALA A 142 4.28 10.80 -15.95
N ALA A 143 5.41 11.06 -16.62
CA ALA A 143 6.71 11.25 -15.99
C ALA A 143 6.75 12.45 -15.03
N ALA A 144 5.86 13.44 -15.22
CA ALA A 144 5.71 14.59 -14.34
C ALA A 144 5.01 14.26 -13.01
N LEU A 145 4.38 13.09 -12.89
CA LEU A 145 3.78 12.65 -11.63
C LEU A 145 4.87 12.57 -10.57
N SER A 146 4.67 13.29 -9.47
CA SER A 146 5.55 13.18 -8.33
C SER A 146 5.66 11.72 -7.92
N GLY A 147 6.85 11.35 -7.49
CA GLY A 147 7.11 10.27 -6.54
C GLY A 147 6.38 10.50 -5.22
N ARG A 148 5.10 10.93 -5.18
CA ARG A 148 4.14 11.00 -4.07
C ARG A 148 2.75 10.54 -4.44
N PHE A 149 2.29 10.75 -5.66
CA PHE A 149 1.09 10.13 -6.24
C PHE A 149 0.93 8.61 -5.92
N LEU A 150 -0.24 8.01 -6.00
CA LEU A 150 -0.47 6.60 -5.71
C LEU A 150 -1.70 6.12 -6.48
N PHE A 151 -1.56 4.96 -7.13
CA PHE A 151 -2.67 4.23 -7.72
C PHE A 151 -3.02 3.04 -6.85
N ALA A 152 -4.31 2.75 -6.67
CA ALA A 152 -4.80 1.52 -6.03
C ALA A 152 -5.76 0.76 -6.95
N LEU A 153 -5.57 -0.55 -7.06
CA LEU A 153 -6.38 -1.47 -7.86
C LEU A 153 -6.98 -2.52 -6.94
N ASP A 154 -8.24 -2.34 -6.60
CA ASP A 154 -8.99 -3.21 -5.70
C ASP A 154 -9.86 -4.17 -6.50
N ASP A 155 -9.82 -5.47 -6.18
CA ASP A 155 -10.63 -6.47 -6.87
C ASP A 155 -12.10 -6.52 -6.39
N GLY A 156 -12.51 -5.57 -5.56
CA GLY A 156 -13.85 -5.45 -4.99
C GLY A 156 -13.94 -5.86 -3.52
N ARG A 157 -12.88 -6.48 -2.97
CA ARG A 157 -12.81 -6.86 -1.55
C ARG A 157 -12.62 -5.67 -0.60
N GLY A 158 -12.18 -4.52 -1.10
CA GLY A 158 -12.01 -3.28 -0.34
C GLY A 158 -10.74 -3.22 0.52
N ASP A 159 -9.77 -4.09 0.30
CA ASP A 159 -8.54 -4.16 1.10
C ASP A 159 -7.60 -2.99 0.81
N VAL A 160 -7.33 -2.70 -0.47
CA VAL A 160 -6.46 -1.61 -0.91
C VAL A 160 -7.22 -0.32 -1.17
N ALA A 161 -8.54 -0.38 -1.41
CA ALA A 161 -9.38 0.82 -1.52
C ALA A 161 -9.34 1.71 -0.27
N ALA A 162 -9.05 1.12 0.89
CA ALA A 162 -8.88 1.82 2.17
C ALA A 162 -7.57 2.62 2.29
N LEU A 163 -6.62 2.46 1.36
CA LEU A 163 -5.32 3.14 1.40
C LEU A 163 -5.39 4.62 0.96
N ASP A 164 -6.56 5.09 0.52
CA ASP A 164 -6.79 6.49 0.11
C ASP A 164 -5.76 6.96 -0.93
N ALA A 165 -5.65 6.17 -2.01
CA ALA A 165 -4.81 6.48 -3.15
C ALA A 165 -5.36 7.69 -3.92
N ASP A 166 -4.50 8.35 -4.70
CA ASP A 166 -4.92 9.51 -5.50
C ASP A 166 -5.87 9.09 -6.62
N VAL A 167 -5.64 7.90 -7.18
CA VAL A 167 -6.54 7.23 -8.13
C VAL A 167 -6.78 5.82 -7.62
N THR A 168 -8.04 5.47 -7.40
CA THR A 168 -8.45 4.12 -6.99
C THR A 168 -9.41 3.56 -8.02
N ILE A 169 -9.13 2.35 -8.51
CA ILE A 169 -10.08 1.51 -9.24
C ILE A 169 -10.59 0.45 -8.27
N VAL A 170 -11.90 0.27 -8.19
CA VAL A 170 -12.54 -0.81 -7.43
C VAL A 170 -13.38 -1.64 -8.37
N ALA A 171 -13.06 -2.92 -8.53
CA ALA A 171 -13.84 -3.82 -9.34
C ALA A 171 -15.25 -4.01 -8.77
N ALA A 172 -16.22 -4.16 -9.66
CA ALA A 172 -17.61 -4.42 -9.32
C ALA A 172 -18.11 -5.64 -10.14
N PRO A 173 -19.20 -6.30 -9.70
CA PRO A 173 -19.81 -7.37 -10.46
C PRO A 173 -20.20 -6.96 -11.89
N GLY A 174 -20.33 -7.93 -12.79
CA GLY A 174 -20.83 -7.69 -14.15
C GLY A 174 -19.85 -7.00 -15.10
N GLY A 175 -18.55 -7.05 -14.82
CA GLY A 175 -17.52 -6.44 -15.68
C GLY A 175 -17.47 -4.91 -15.56
N ALA A 176 -17.92 -4.36 -14.42
CA ALA A 176 -17.86 -2.95 -14.11
C ALA A 176 -16.69 -2.64 -13.15
N ALA A 177 -16.30 -1.37 -13.08
CA ALA A 177 -15.39 -0.85 -12.07
C ALA A 177 -15.76 0.58 -11.67
N GLU A 178 -15.47 0.95 -10.43
CA GLU A 178 -15.57 2.32 -9.92
C GLU A 178 -14.19 2.99 -9.95
N LEU A 179 -14.08 4.11 -10.67
CA LEU A 179 -12.96 5.04 -10.63
C LEU A 179 -13.20 6.10 -9.54
N ARG A 180 -12.25 6.28 -8.64
CA ARG A 180 -12.27 7.26 -7.55
C ARG A 180 -11.01 8.14 -7.60
N THR A 181 -11.15 9.44 -7.42
CA THR A 181 -10.00 10.38 -7.36
C THR A 181 -9.85 11.02 -5.98
N GLY A 182 -9.00 10.44 -5.12
CA GLY A 182 -8.73 10.89 -3.75
C GLY A 182 -9.93 10.82 -2.78
N ALA A 183 -9.67 11.06 -1.49
CA ALA A 183 -10.71 11.17 -0.47
C ALA A 183 -11.69 12.31 -0.79
N GLY A 184 -12.93 11.96 -1.15
CA GLY A 184 -14.01 12.91 -1.40
C GLY A 184 -14.08 13.50 -2.81
N GLY A 185 -13.22 13.07 -3.74
CA GLY A 185 -13.30 13.48 -5.14
C GLY A 185 -14.33 12.69 -5.95
N PRO A 186 -14.42 12.98 -7.26
CA PRO A 186 -15.32 12.30 -8.20
C PRO A 186 -15.28 10.77 -8.12
N ARG A 187 -16.45 10.16 -8.34
CA ARG A 187 -16.66 8.71 -8.42
C ARG A 187 -17.44 8.39 -9.68
N LEU A 188 -16.85 7.62 -10.58
CA LEU A 188 -17.42 7.29 -11.87
C LEU A 188 -17.41 5.78 -12.08
N ALA A 189 -18.49 5.23 -12.60
CA ALA A 189 -18.55 3.88 -13.12
C ALA A 189 -17.92 3.85 -14.52
N VAL A 190 -17.04 2.88 -14.75
CA VAL A 190 -16.38 2.57 -16.03
C VAL A 190 -16.43 1.06 -16.28
N SER A 191 -16.14 0.63 -17.51
CA SER A 191 -15.96 -0.80 -17.79
C SER A 191 -14.70 -1.34 -17.10
N ALA A 192 -14.72 -2.60 -16.67
CA ALA A 192 -13.53 -3.28 -16.14
C ALA A 192 -12.39 -3.36 -17.18
N ALA A 193 -12.73 -3.40 -18.46
CA ALA A 193 -11.77 -3.41 -19.56
C ALA A 193 -11.04 -2.07 -19.71
N ASP A 194 -11.74 -0.94 -19.50
CA ASP A 194 -11.17 0.40 -19.62
C ASP A 194 -10.53 0.91 -18.32
N ALA A 195 -10.71 0.20 -17.20
CA ALA A 195 -10.27 0.67 -15.90
C ALA A 195 -8.79 1.12 -15.82
N PRO A 196 -7.80 0.40 -16.40
CA PRO A 196 -6.41 0.88 -16.46
C PRO A 196 -6.25 2.18 -17.25
N ARG A 197 -6.95 2.33 -18.39
CA ARG A 197 -6.89 3.55 -19.22
C ARG A 197 -7.59 4.72 -18.50
N ALA A 198 -8.68 4.44 -17.80
CA ALA A 198 -9.40 5.43 -17.00
C ALA A 198 -8.53 5.98 -15.86
N ALA A 199 -7.71 5.13 -15.24
CA ALA A 199 -6.74 5.58 -14.23
C ALA A 199 -5.65 6.50 -14.81
N VAL A 200 -5.16 6.25 -16.04
CA VAL A 200 -4.24 7.16 -16.73
C VAL A 200 -4.90 8.49 -17.06
N ALA A 201 -6.14 8.46 -17.56
CA ALA A 201 -6.91 9.68 -17.83
C ALA A 201 -7.13 10.52 -16.56
N ALA A 202 -7.41 9.87 -15.42
CA ALA A 202 -7.52 10.54 -14.13
C ALA A 202 -6.19 11.17 -13.67
N ALA A 203 -5.06 10.51 -13.91
CA ALA A 203 -3.75 11.06 -13.62
C ALA A 203 -3.40 12.26 -14.52
N ALA A 204 -3.77 12.21 -15.80
CA ALA A 204 -3.62 13.34 -16.72
C ALA A 204 -4.50 14.54 -16.30
N ALA A 205 -5.74 14.29 -15.88
CA ALA A 205 -6.61 15.31 -15.31
C ALA A 205 -5.99 15.96 -14.06
N PHE A 206 -5.40 15.15 -13.17
CA PHE A 206 -4.67 15.65 -12.01
C PHE A 206 -3.49 16.55 -12.42
N LEU A 207 -2.66 16.13 -13.38
CA LEU A 207 -1.51 16.92 -13.83
C LEU A 207 -1.94 18.27 -14.40
N GLN A 208 -3.03 18.29 -15.18
CA GLN A 208 -3.59 19.54 -15.69
C GLN A 208 -4.06 20.46 -14.55
N ALA A 209 -4.77 19.91 -13.55
CA ALA A 209 -5.22 20.67 -12.38
C ALA A 209 -4.04 21.18 -11.53
N ALA A 210 -3.00 20.36 -11.37
CA ALA A 210 -1.80 20.71 -10.62
C ALA A 210 -1.01 21.83 -11.29
N ALA A 211 -0.96 21.87 -12.63
CA ALA A 211 -0.28 22.91 -13.40
C ALA A 211 -0.93 24.29 -13.23
N THR A 212 -2.23 24.35 -12.97
CA THR A 212 -2.97 25.60 -12.74
C THR A 212 -3.09 25.98 -11.26
N THR A 213 -2.63 25.13 -10.35
CA THR A 213 -2.73 25.36 -8.90
C THR A 213 -1.45 26.00 -8.36
N PRO A 214 -1.52 27.16 -7.70
CA PRO A 214 -0.35 27.78 -7.10
C PRO A 214 0.28 26.89 -6.00
N GLY A 215 1.60 26.73 -6.06
CA GLY A 215 2.35 25.96 -5.07
C GLY A 215 2.72 24.55 -5.51
N ARG A 216 3.23 23.75 -4.57
CA ARG A 216 3.69 22.38 -4.86
C ARG A 216 2.55 21.40 -4.64
N THR A 217 1.91 20.98 -5.73
CA THR A 217 0.87 19.96 -5.73
C THR A 217 1.45 18.61 -6.15
N TRP A 218 1.52 17.65 -5.22
CA TRP A 218 2.09 16.32 -5.49
C TRP A 218 1.07 15.18 -5.38
N ARG A 219 -0.07 15.44 -4.75
CA ARG A 219 -1.17 14.52 -4.49
C ARG A 219 -2.49 15.19 -4.81
N VAL A 220 -3.53 14.41 -5.09
CA VAL A 220 -4.89 14.94 -5.29
C VAL A 220 -5.37 15.71 -4.07
N ARG A 221 -5.05 15.24 -2.86
CA ARG A 221 -5.40 15.93 -1.60
C ARG A 221 -4.79 17.34 -1.48
N ASP A 222 -3.67 17.60 -2.16
CA ASP A 222 -3.01 18.92 -2.12
C ASP A 222 -3.81 19.95 -2.92
N LEU A 223 -4.66 19.51 -3.87
CA LEU A 223 -5.59 20.38 -4.61
C LEU A 223 -6.80 20.82 -3.76
N LEU A 224 -7.11 20.07 -2.70
CA LEU A 224 -8.25 20.33 -1.82
C LEU A 224 -7.89 21.31 -0.69
N THR A 225 -6.60 21.54 -0.47
CA THR A 225 -6.07 22.48 0.52
C THR A 225 -5.59 23.73 -0.20
N GLY A 226 -6.23 24.89 0.05
CA GLY A 226 -5.63 26.19 -0.29
C GLY A 226 -4.25 26.38 0.37
N PRO A 227 -3.49 27.43 0.02
CA PRO A 227 -2.16 27.66 0.59
C PRO A 227 -2.21 27.64 2.12
N PRO A 228 -1.15 27.16 2.80
CA PRO A 228 -1.14 27.06 4.25
C PRO A 228 -1.41 28.43 4.90
N PRO A 229 -2.15 28.49 6.02
CA PRO A 229 -2.38 29.73 6.75
C PRO A 229 -1.03 30.33 7.13
N GLY A 230 -0.80 31.59 6.74
CA GLY A 230 0.44 32.33 7.01
C GLY A 230 1.36 32.59 5.82
N THR A 231 0.94 32.29 4.59
CA THR A 231 1.69 32.74 3.39
C THR A 231 1.30 34.18 3.08
N PRO A 232 2.18 35.19 3.25
CA PRO A 232 1.85 36.56 2.87
C PRO A 232 1.70 36.68 1.34
N PRO A 233 0.77 37.50 0.83
CA PRO A 233 0.66 37.73 -0.60
C PRO A 233 1.96 38.33 -1.15
N PRO A 234 2.33 38.04 -2.41
CA PRO A 234 3.48 38.67 -3.02
C PRO A 234 3.31 40.20 -3.01
N PRO A 235 4.39 40.98 -2.80
CA PRO A 235 4.29 42.43 -2.81
C PRO A 235 3.78 42.88 -4.19
N ALA A 236 2.71 43.69 -4.18
CA ALA A 236 2.19 44.33 -5.37
C ALA A 236 3.33 45.10 -6.03
N GLY A 237 3.63 44.75 -7.29
CA GLY A 237 4.71 45.34 -8.05
C GLY A 237 4.59 46.86 -8.08
N THR A 238 5.65 47.52 -7.66
CA THR A 238 5.83 48.97 -7.77
C THR A 238 5.77 49.34 -9.24
N THR A 239 4.67 49.95 -9.68
CA THR A 239 4.58 50.58 -11.00
C THR A 239 5.57 51.74 -11.03
N GLY A 240 6.60 51.61 -11.88
CA GLY A 240 7.57 52.67 -12.13
C GLY A 240 6.88 53.94 -12.60
N SER A 241 7.19 55.04 -11.91
CA SER A 241 6.83 56.40 -12.30
C SER A 241 7.54 56.78 -13.59
N GLY A 242 6.81 56.74 -14.71
CA GLY A 242 7.15 57.39 -15.97
C GLY A 242 6.42 58.72 -16.06
N THR A 243 7.18 59.80 -16.12
CA THR A 243 6.77 61.20 -16.25
C THR A 243 6.02 61.49 -17.56
N GLY A 244 4.96 62.29 -17.46
CA GLY A 244 4.31 62.94 -18.61
C GLY A 244 3.14 63.82 -18.14
N PRO A 245 3.17 65.15 -18.37
CA PRO A 245 2.12 66.05 -17.90
C PRO A 245 1.01 66.18 -18.95
N GLY A 246 -0.24 65.92 -18.55
CA GLY A 246 -1.44 66.11 -19.36
C GLY A 246 -2.51 66.80 -18.53
N THR A 247 -2.72 68.07 -18.84
CA THR A 247 -3.60 69.05 -18.22
C THR A 247 -5.08 68.85 -18.53
N GLY A 248 -5.96 69.31 -17.61
CA GLY A 248 -7.30 69.82 -17.92
C GLY A 248 -8.43 68.80 -17.80
N SER A 249 -9.19 68.80 -16.71
CA SER A 249 -10.43 69.59 -16.52
C SER A 249 -11.67 68.96 -17.17
N GLY A 250 -12.62 68.54 -16.33
CA GLY A 250 -13.92 68.04 -16.78
C GLY A 250 -14.85 67.78 -15.59
N SER A 251 -15.52 68.84 -15.16
CA SER A 251 -16.67 68.83 -14.24
C SER A 251 -17.84 68.02 -14.77
N GLY A 252 -18.51 67.25 -13.90
CA GLY A 252 -19.76 66.58 -14.23
C GLY A 252 -20.48 66.07 -12.98
N THR A 253 -21.35 66.90 -12.43
CA THR A 253 -22.35 66.58 -11.41
C THR A 253 -23.40 65.60 -11.95
N GLY A 254 -23.83 64.61 -11.16
CA GLY A 254 -24.97 63.78 -11.54
C GLY A 254 -25.23 62.61 -10.60
N SER A 255 -26.05 62.87 -9.59
CA SER A 255 -26.74 61.94 -8.69
C SER A 255 -27.31 60.68 -9.36
N GLY A 256 -27.16 59.53 -8.70
CA GLY A 256 -27.87 58.29 -9.05
C GLY A 256 -27.76 57.26 -7.94
N THR A 257 -28.77 57.23 -7.08
CA THR A 257 -29.06 56.18 -6.10
C THR A 257 -29.15 54.80 -6.76
N GLY A 258 -28.44 53.81 -6.22
CA GLY A 258 -28.50 52.44 -6.71
C GLY A 258 -27.79 51.48 -5.78
N THR A 259 -28.42 51.18 -4.65
CA THR A 259 -28.11 50.02 -3.81
C THR A 259 -28.33 48.74 -4.63
N GLY A 260 -27.29 47.91 -4.71
CA GLY A 260 -27.36 46.65 -5.46
C GLY A 260 -26.01 45.98 -5.53
N THR A 261 -25.49 45.55 -4.39
CA THR A 261 -24.37 44.62 -4.28
C THR A 261 -24.78 43.26 -4.87
N GLY A 262 -24.65 43.11 -6.18
CA GLY A 262 -24.59 41.80 -6.83
C GLY A 262 -23.22 41.20 -6.58
N SER A 263 -23.07 40.50 -5.45
CA SER A 263 -21.96 39.59 -5.24
C SER A 263 -22.15 38.40 -6.20
N GLY A 264 -21.38 38.39 -7.29
CA GLY A 264 -21.29 37.23 -8.16
C GLY A 264 -20.77 36.06 -7.34
N SER A 265 -21.61 35.06 -7.12
CA SER A 265 -21.25 33.74 -6.63
C SER A 265 -20.46 33.00 -7.71
N GLY A 266 -19.20 33.37 -7.87
CA GLY A 266 -18.20 32.51 -8.50
C GLY A 266 -18.13 31.23 -7.70
N THR A 267 -18.74 30.17 -8.22
CA THR A 267 -18.49 28.82 -7.75
C THR A 267 -17.07 28.50 -8.17
N ASP A 268 -16.11 28.68 -7.27
CA ASP A 268 -14.73 28.22 -7.46
C ASP A 268 -14.78 26.70 -7.68
N ALA A 269 -14.80 26.30 -8.96
CA ALA A 269 -14.77 24.92 -9.36
C ALA A 269 -13.45 24.33 -8.85
N LEU A 270 -13.53 23.24 -8.09
CA LEU A 270 -12.33 22.50 -7.69
C LEU A 270 -11.45 22.24 -8.93
N PRO A 271 -10.12 22.47 -8.85
CA PRO A 271 -9.21 22.31 -9.99
C PRO A 271 -9.33 20.92 -10.63
N LEU A 272 -9.61 19.88 -9.83
CA LEU A 272 -9.94 18.53 -10.27
C LEU A 272 -11.42 18.19 -10.03
N GLY A 273 -12.31 18.94 -10.67
CA GLY A 273 -13.75 18.69 -10.64
C GLY A 273 -14.21 17.54 -11.56
N PRO A 274 -15.46 17.06 -11.42
CA PRO A 274 -16.04 16.03 -12.28
C PRO A 274 -15.96 16.36 -13.78
N ALA A 275 -16.14 17.63 -14.16
CA ALA A 275 -16.10 18.07 -15.55
C ALA A 275 -14.72 17.88 -16.20
N LEU A 276 -13.64 18.20 -15.47
CA LEU A 276 -12.28 17.99 -15.98
C LEU A 276 -11.99 16.50 -16.15
N LEU A 277 -12.38 15.68 -15.18
CA LEU A 277 -12.20 14.23 -15.26
C LEU A 277 -12.97 13.63 -16.44
N LEU A 278 -14.24 14.01 -16.61
CA LEU A 278 -15.07 13.56 -17.74
C LEU A 278 -14.44 13.95 -19.08
N ALA A 279 -13.96 15.19 -19.24
CA ALA A 279 -13.31 15.62 -20.47
C ALA A 279 -12.05 14.79 -20.84
N HIS A 280 -11.30 14.33 -19.83
CA HIS A 280 -10.16 13.43 -20.06
C HIS A 280 -10.59 12.00 -20.40
N LEU A 281 -11.67 11.50 -19.79
CA LEU A 281 -12.25 10.19 -20.13
C LEU A 281 -12.83 10.18 -21.55
N ASP A 282 -13.56 11.23 -21.94
CA ASP A 282 -14.13 11.38 -23.27
C ASP A 282 -13.05 11.44 -24.35
N ARG A 283 -11.97 12.20 -24.11
CA ARG A 283 -10.81 12.25 -25.02
C ARG A 283 -10.12 10.89 -25.15
N ALA A 284 -10.14 10.09 -24.10
CA ALA A 284 -9.62 8.74 -24.11
C ALA A 284 -10.60 7.73 -24.73
N GLY A 285 -11.81 8.14 -25.12
CA GLY A 285 -12.86 7.27 -25.67
C GLY A 285 -13.43 6.30 -24.64
N ILE A 286 -13.48 6.69 -23.36
CA ILE A 286 -13.91 5.84 -22.24
C ILE A 286 -15.31 6.27 -21.81
N ALA A 287 -16.28 5.36 -22.00
CA ALA A 287 -17.63 5.56 -21.49
C ALA A 287 -17.61 5.59 -19.95
N SER A 288 -18.29 6.57 -19.35
CA SER A 288 -18.42 6.68 -17.90
C SER A 288 -19.80 7.17 -17.49
N ALA A 289 -20.21 6.81 -16.28
CA ALA A 289 -21.45 7.25 -15.66
C ALA A 289 -21.19 7.60 -14.18
N PRO A 290 -22.06 8.40 -13.52
CA PRO A 290 -21.96 8.58 -12.07
C PRO A 290 -22.01 7.23 -11.34
N ALA A 291 -21.07 6.98 -10.43
CA ALA A 291 -21.09 5.74 -9.65
C ALA A 291 -22.28 5.74 -8.66
N PRO A 292 -22.99 4.61 -8.48
CA PRO A 292 -24.01 4.50 -7.46
C PRO A 292 -23.41 4.77 -6.07
N ARG A 293 -24.10 5.55 -5.23
CA ARG A 293 -23.64 5.82 -3.86
C ARG A 293 -23.69 4.53 -3.05
N SER A 294 -22.55 4.00 -2.63
CA SER A 294 -22.50 2.84 -1.72
C SER A 294 -23.00 3.26 -0.33
N GLY A 295 -24.28 3.05 -0.04
CA GLY A 295 -24.88 3.41 1.25
C GLY A 295 -26.40 3.64 1.26
N ALA A 296 -27.17 2.86 0.52
CA ALA A 296 -28.56 2.57 0.84
C ALA A 296 -28.77 1.11 0.45
N ALA A 297 -29.10 0.26 1.41
CA ALA A 297 -29.76 -0.99 1.08
C ALA A 297 -30.97 -0.60 0.22
N ALA A 298 -31.07 -1.14 -0.98
CA ALA A 298 -32.29 -1.07 -1.74
C ALA A 298 -33.31 -1.91 -0.96
N ASP A 299 -34.10 -1.25 -0.12
CA ASP A 299 -35.39 -1.79 0.28
C ASP A 299 -36.15 -2.06 -1.01
N GLY A 300 -36.49 -3.33 -1.23
CA GLY A 300 -37.06 -3.78 -2.49
C GLY A 300 -38.40 -3.11 -2.76
N GLU A 301 -38.46 -2.29 -3.81
CA GLU A 301 -39.71 -2.11 -4.56
C GLU A 301 -39.88 -3.33 -5.45
N GLY A 302 -40.69 -4.28 -4.95
CA GLY A 302 -41.17 -5.42 -5.73
C GLY A 302 -41.98 -4.95 -6.94
N PRO A 303 -41.99 -5.70 -8.06
CA PRO A 303 -42.78 -5.33 -9.21
C PRO A 303 -44.27 -5.47 -8.89
N ALA A 304 -45.03 -4.41 -9.17
CA ALA A 304 -46.48 -4.39 -9.08
C ALA A 304 -47.09 -5.46 -10.00
N ALA A 305 -47.70 -6.48 -9.41
CA ALA A 305 -48.52 -7.47 -10.10
C ALA A 305 -49.94 -6.90 -10.29
N ALA A 306 -50.37 -6.87 -11.54
CA ALA A 306 -51.70 -6.46 -11.97
C ALA A 306 -52.79 -7.46 -11.53
N ALA A 307 -53.97 -6.92 -11.27
CA ALA A 307 -55.15 -7.59 -10.74
C ALA A 307 -55.90 -8.50 -11.74
N GLY A 308 -56.61 -9.47 -11.16
CA GLY A 308 -57.72 -10.24 -11.75
C GLY A 308 -57.60 -11.72 -11.34
N GLY A 309 -58.58 -12.41 -10.75
CA GLY A 309 -59.93 -12.13 -10.30
C GLY A 309 -60.61 -13.48 -10.02
N ARG A 310 -61.33 -13.59 -8.89
CA ARG A 310 -62.38 -14.57 -8.51
C ARG A 310 -62.10 -16.08 -8.62
N SER A 311 -62.31 -16.81 -7.52
CA SER A 311 -63.57 -17.50 -7.22
C SER A 311 -63.42 -18.42 -5.99
N GLU A 312 -64.53 -18.54 -5.26
CA GLU A 312 -64.72 -19.21 -3.97
C GLU A 312 -64.80 -20.73 -4.09
N ASP A 313 -64.51 -21.43 -2.99
CA ASP A 313 -65.37 -22.46 -2.36
C ASP A 313 -64.56 -23.57 -1.66
N GLY A 314 -65.07 -24.02 -0.51
CA GLY A 314 -64.92 -25.42 -0.09
C GLY A 314 -64.34 -25.68 1.31
N ALA A 315 -65.24 -25.78 2.28
CA ALA A 315 -65.03 -26.02 3.71
C ALA A 315 -64.53 -27.43 4.13
N THR A 316 -64.28 -27.52 5.46
CA THR A 316 -64.35 -28.68 6.40
C THR A 316 -63.09 -29.53 6.59
N ASP A 317 -62.82 -30.18 7.72
CA ASP A 317 -63.06 -30.05 9.17
C ASP A 317 -62.33 -31.28 9.79
N ALA A 318 -61.97 -31.17 11.07
CA ALA A 318 -61.81 -32.25 12.05
C ALA A 318 -60.53 -33.13 12.07
N GLY A 319 -59.96 -33.22 13.28
CA GLY A 319 -59.56 -34.52 13.83
C GLY A 319 -58.15 -34.62 14.41
N ASN A 320 -58.01 -34.34 15.71
CA ASN A 320 -57.04 -34.97 16.63
C ASN A 320 -57.89 -35.77 17.66
N PRO A 321 -57.46 -36.77 18.47
CA PRO A 321 -56.11 -37.24 18.89
C PRO A 321 -56.07 -38.81 19.05
N PRO A 322 -55.39 -39.53 20.01
CA PRO A 322 -54.29 -39.22 20.94
C PRO A 322 -53.12 -40.24 21.00
N ALA A 323 -52.20 -39.97 21.93
CA ALA A 323 -50.92 -40.60 22.25
C ALA A 323 -50.95 -42.04 22.82
N ALA A 324 -49.83 -42.78 22.66
CA ALA A 324 -49.31 -43.71 23.67
C ALA A 324 -47.80 -44.01 23.50
N ALA A 325 -47.15 -44.02 24.66
CA ALA A 325 -45.77 -44.30 25.07
C ALA A 325 -44.89 -45.34 24.33
N GLY A 326 -43.57 -45.09 24.36
CA GLY A 326 -42.58 -46.11 24.75
C GLY A 326 -41.28 -46.16 23.93
N GLY A 327 -40.13 -45.95 24.58
CA GLY A 327 -38.91 -46.74 24.28
C GLY A 327 -37.72 -46.05 23.60
N ALA A 328 -36.91 -45.38 24.41
CA ALA A 328 -35.44 -45.32 24.43
C ALA A 328 -34.55 -45.47 23.15
N ASN A 329 -33.66 -44.48 23.04
CA ASN A 329 -32.26 -44.50 22.56
C ASN A 329 -31.93 -44.48 21.06
N ARG A 330 -31.81 -43.24 20.56
CA ARG A 330 -30.61 -42.63 19.93
C ARG A 330 -29.73 -43.54 19.06
N ALA A 331 -30.04 -43.55 17.78
CA ALA A 331 -29.06 -43.46 16.70
C ALA A 331 -29.75 -42.74 15.52
N GLY A 332 -29.25 -41.55 15.16
CA GLY A 332 -29.77 -40.77 14.03
C GLY A 332 -28.60 -40.26 13.18
N PRO A 333 -28.46 -40.70 11.93
CA PRO A 333 -27.69 -40.04 10.90
C PRO A 333 -28.57 -39.08 10.10
N GLY A 334 -28.01 -37.92 9.77
CA GLY A 334 -28.48 -37.05 8.71
C GLY A 334 -29.61 -36.10 9.10
N ASP A 335 -29.33 -34.80 9.06
CA ASP A 335 -30.27 -33.85 8.48
C ASP A 335 -29.53 -32.64 7.91
N ARG A 336 -30.03 -32.22 6.75
CA ARG A 336 -29.73 -30.96 6.08
C ARG A 336 -30.40 -29.85 6.87
N GLU A 337 -29.62 -28.94 7.44
CA GLU A 337 -30.06 -27.59 7.79
C GLU A 337 -29.01 -26.64 7.19
N GLY A 338 -29.35 -25.69 6.33
CA GLY A 338 -30.15 -24.53 6.72
C GLY A 338 -29.19 -23.35 6.76
N ARG A 339 -28.84 -22.83 5.58
CA ARG A 339 -27.89 -21.72 5.41
C ARG A 339 -28.63 -20.43 5.78
N THR A 340 -28.63 -20.06 7.05
CA THR A 340 -29.06 -18.73 7.51
C THR A 340 -27.89 -17.77 7.35
N GLY A 341 -28.08 -16.81 6.44
CA GLY A 341 -27.16 -15.70 6.23
C GLY A 341 -27.20 -14.76 7.42
N ASP A 342 -26.04 -14.57 8.06
CA ASP A 342 -25.80 -13.44 8.92
C ASP A 342 -25.14 -12.33 8.11
N GLY A 343 -25.82 -11.19 8.06
CA GLY A 343 -25.30 -9.94 7.52
C GLY A 343 -24.13 -9.46 8.38
N ALA A 344 -22.91 -9.68 7.89
CA ALA A 344 -21.71 -9.13 8.49
C ALA A 344 -21.51 -7.67 8.03
N GLY A 345 -21.62 -6.74 8.98
CA GLY A 345 -21.23 -5.34 8.81
C GLY A 345 -19.79 -5.22 8.30
N ALA A 346 -19.61 -4.38 7.28
CA ALA A 346 -18.37 -4.23 6.54
C ALA A 346 -17.21 -3.70 7.40
N SER A 347 -16.27 -4.58 7.77
CA SER A 347 -14.91 -4.17 8.15
C SER A 347 -14.11 -3.82 6.87
N ARG A 348 -14.06 -2.53 6.52
CA ARG A 348 -13.47 -2.01 5.27
C ARG A 348 -11.95 -1.70 5.35
N SER A 349 -11.14 -2.61 5.86
CA SER A 349 -9.71 -2.75 5.54
C SER A 349 -9.16 -3.91 6.34
N ALA A 350 -8.79 -5.01 5.69
CA ALA A 350 -8.02 -6.06 6.35
C ALA A 350 -6.86 -6.43 5.43
N ALA A 351 -5.64 -6.20 5.93
CA ALA A 351 -4.45 -6.80 5.35
C ALA A 351 -4.67 -8.34 5.29
N PRO A 352 -4.15 -9.03 4.26
CA PRO A 352 -4.15 -10.48 4.24
C PRO A 352 -3.52 -11.03 5.52
N VAL A 353 -4.28 -11.88 6.23
CA VAL A 353 -3.80 -12.53 7.46
C VAL A 353 -2.73 -13.56 7.08
N PRO A 354 -1.57 -13.59 7.76
CA PRO A 354 -0.57 -14.63 7.52
C PRO A 354 -1.13 -16.03 7.72
N GLY A 355 -0.79 -16.95 6.82
CA GLY A 355 -1.33 -18.30 6.81
C GLY A 355 -1.40 -18.87 5.40
N LEU A 356 -2.27 -19.87 5.23
CA LEU A 356 -2.52 -20.49 3.93
C LEU A 356 -3.87 -20.05 3.39
N VAL A 357 -3.88 -19.41 2.22
CA VAL A 357 -5.10 -19.14 1.47
C VAL A 357 -5.31 -20.29 0.48
N THR A 358 -6.52 -20.84 0.41
CA THR A 358 -6.85 -21.92 -0.53
C THR A 358 -7.81 -21.39 -1.58
N GLY A 359 -7.52 -21.68 -2.84
CA GLY A 359 -8.32 -21.27 -3.97
C GLY A 359 -9.34 -22.32 -4.42
N PRO A 360 -10.31 -21.93 -5.26
CA PRO A 360 -11.30 -22.85 -5.82
C PRO A 360 -10.69 -23.87 -6.80
N ASP A 361 -9.48 -23.63 -7.31
CA ASP A 361 -8.73 -24.49 -8.21
C ASP A 361 -7.94 -25.61 -7.48
N GLY A 362 -8.11 -25.73 -6.16
CA GLY A 362 -7.35 -26.69 -5.34
C GLY A 362 -5.88 -26.33 -5.16
N ARG A 363 -5.47 -25.12 -5.55
CA ARG A 363 -4.15 -24.56 -5.22
C ARG A 363 -4.23 -23.78 -3.91
N CYS A 364 -3.07 -23.52 -3.34
CA CYS A 364 -2.93 -22.67 -2.17
C CYS A 364 -1.88 -21.57 -2.38
N ALA A 365 -1.95 -20.56 -1.53
CA ALA A 365 -1.02 -19.45 -1.52
C ALA A 365 -0.59 -19.15 -0.08
N PRO A 366 0.67 -19.44 0.30
CA PRO A 366 1.24 -18.93 1.52
C PRO A 366 1.22 -17.39 1.53
N VAL A 367 0.64 -16.84 2.60
CA VAL A 367 0.68 -15.42 2.94
C VAL A 367 1.59 -15.29 4.15
N VAL A 368 2.67 -14.52 4.02
CA VAL A 368 3.62 -14.31 5.10
C VAL A 368 3.90 -12.84 5.33
N ALA A 369 4.17 -12.44 6.57
CA ALA A 369 4.62 -11.10 6.89
C ALA A 369 6.11 -11.09 7.25
N ALA A 370 6.82 -10.04 6.84
CA ALA A 370 8.21 -9.82 7.22
C ALA A 370 8.25 -9.09 8.58
N PRO A 371 8.91 -9.65 9.61
CA PRO A 371 9.13 -8.93 10.86
C PRO A 371 9.75 -7.55 10.59
N LEU A 372 9.11 -6.49 11.10
CA LEU A 372 9.51 -5.09 10.90
C LEU A 372 9.63 -4.66 9.43
N GLY A 373 9.06 -5.44 8.50
CA GLY A 373 9.20 -5.25 7.06
C GLY A 373 10.59 -5.55 6.50
N ARG A 374 11.46 -6.27 7.22
CA ARG A 374 12.83 -6.56 6.77
C ARG A 374 12.99 -8.07 6.51
N VAL A 375 13.57 -8.41 5.36
CA VAL A 375 13.81 -9.79 4.93
C VAL A 375 15.28 -9.95 4.55
N THR A 376 15.94 -11.02 4.99
CA THR A 376 17.31 -11.31 4.55
C THR A 376 17.32 -11.80 3.10
N ALA A 377 18.42 -11.61 2.37
CA ALA A 377 18.57 -12.15 1.02
C ALA A 377 18.31 -13.68 0.98
N ALA A 378 18.80 -14.43 1.97
CA ALA A 378 18.55 -15.87 2.08
C ALA A 378 17.06 -16.22 2.24
N ALA A 379 16.33 -15.54 3.14
CA ALA A 379 14.90 -15.76 3.33
C ALA A 379 14.09 -15.34 2.08
N TRP A 380 14.54 -14.30 1.38
CA TRP A 380 13.95 -13.86 0.12
C TRP A 380 14.16 -14.87 -1.01
N ARG A 381 15.35 -15.47 -1.11
CA ARG A 381 15.62 -16.57 -2.07
C ARG A 381 14.72 -17.77 -1.82
N LEU A 382 14.38 -18.09 -0.56
CA LEU A 382 13.41 -19.16 -0.26
C LEU A 382 12.02 -18.86 -0.84
N LEU A 383 11.54 -17.61 -0.76
CA LEU A 383 10.29 -17.22 -1.41
C LEU A 383 10.38 -17.37 -2.94
N ALA A 384 11.50 -16.95 -3.54
CA ALA A 384 11.74 -17.08 -4.98
C ALA A 384 11.77 -18.54 -5.43
N GLU A 385 12.42 -19.42 -4.66
CA GLU A 385 12.50 -20.85 -4.91
C GLU A 385 11.10 -21.49 -4.85
N LEU A 386 10.33 -21.23 -3.79
CA LEU A 386 8.97 -21.76 -3.64
C LEU A 386 8.07 -21.30 -4.79
N ALA A 387 8.13 -20.02 -5.14
CA ALA A 387 7.37 -19.49 -6.27
C ALA A 387 7.74 -20.18 -7.60
N GLY A 388 9.04 -20.39 -7.86
CA GLY A 388 9.52 -20.94 -9.13
C GLY A 388 9.39 -22.46 -9.26
N ARG A 389 9.54 -23.22 -8.17
CA ARG A 389 9.51 -24.69 -8.20
C ARG A 389 8.12 -25.28 -7.98
N GLU A 390 7.34 -24.65 -7.11
CA GLU A 390 6.07 -25.19 -6.64
C GLU A 390 4.87 -24.28 -6.98
N GLY A 391 5.11 -22.97 -7.12
CA GLY A 391 4.07 -21.98 -7.41
C GLY A 391 3.90 -21.62 -8.89
N THR A 392 3.35 -20.43 -9.13
CA THR A 392 3.12 -19.87 -10.49
C THR A 392 4.29 -19.05 -11.03
N ALA A 393 5.49 -19.18 -10.45
CA ALA A 393 6.65 -18.32 -10.72
C ALA A 393 6.41 -16.82 -10.45
N GLU A 394 5.41 -16.49 -9.62
CA GLU A 394 5.04 -15.13 -9.22
C GLU A 394 5.18 -14.95 -7.70
N LEU A 395 5.57 -13.75 -7.27
CA LEU A 395 5.50 -13.28 -5.88
C LEU A 395 4.70 -11.97 -5.86
N ARG A 396 3.92 -11.76 -4.80
CA ARG A 396 3.17 -10.51 -4.59
C ARG A 396 3.56 -9.84 -3.29
N VAL A 397 4.29 -8.74 -3.37
CA VAL A 397 4.65 -7.90 -2.22
C VAL A 397 3.46 -7.04 -1.82
N THR A 398 3.01 -7.17 -0.58
CA THR A 398 1.81 -6.48 -0.10
C THR A 398 2.15 -5.09 0.45
N PRO A 399 1.22 -4.11 0.42
CA PRO A 399 1.42 -2.81 1.07
C PRO A 399 1.43 -2.88 2.60
N TRP A 400 1.26 -4.08 3.17
CA TRP A 400 1.34 -4.34 4.61
C TRP A 400 2.64 -5.04 5.01
N ARG A 401 3.67 -5.00 4.15
CA ARG A 401 5.01 -5.58 4.40
C ARG A 401 4.98 -7.11 4.53
N GLY A 402 4.15 -7.74 3.73
CA GLY A 402 4.12 -9.18 3.56
C GLY A 402 4.37 -9.59 2.11
N VAL A 403 4.38 -10.89 1.89
CA VAL A 403 4.52 -11.51 0.58
C VAL A 403 3.49 -12.63 0.45
N VAL A 404 2.87 -12.73 -0.72
CA VAL A 404 2.04 -13.87 -1.12
C VAL A 404 2.80 -14.67 -2.17
N VAL A 405 2.79 -16.00 -2.04
CA VAL A 405 3.37 -16.93 -3.02
C VAL A 405 2.24 -17.74 -3.65
N PRO A 406 1.75 -17.40 -4.85
CA PRO A 406 0.59 -18.07 -5.43
C PRO A 406 0.89 -19.46 -6.01
N GLY A 407 -0.13 -20.32 -6.05
CA GLY A 407 -0.19 -21.48 -6.93
C GLY A 407 0.46 -22.76 -6.43
N LEU A 408 0.79 -22.86 -5.14
CA LEU A 408 1.35 -24.08 -4.58
C LEU A 408 0.31 -25.21 -4.59
N PRO A 409 0.72 -26.48 -4.77
CA PRO A 409 -0.12 -27.63 -4.47
C PRO A 409 -0.65 -27.58 -3.03
N ALA A 410 -1.91 -27.94 -2.80
CA ALA A 410 -2.55 -27.84 -1.49
C ALA A 410 -1.83 -28.66 -0.40
N ASP A 411 -1.27 -29.82 -0.76
CA ASP A 411 -0.51 -30.71 0.11
C ASP A 411 0.89 -30.16 0.47
N SER A 412 1.53 -29.41 -0.43
CA SER A 412 2.80 -28.72 -0.17
C SER A 412 2.67 -27.52 0.77
N GLY A 413 1.53 -26.83 0.77
CA GLY A 413 1.31 -25.57 1.49
C GLY A 413 1.76 -25.56 2.95
N PRO A 414 1.34 -26.53 3.79
CA PRO A 414 1.78 -26.61 5.19
C PRO A 414 3.29 -26.78 5.37
N ALA A 415 3.96 -27.52 4.48
CA ALA A 415 5.41 -27.69 4.52
C ALA A 415 6.14 -26.40 4.12
N ALA A 416 5.64 -25.71 3.10
CA ALA A 416 6.15 -24.40 2.69
C ALA A 416 6.04 -23.36 3.82
N LEU A 417 4.89 -23.29 4.53
CA LEU A 417 4.74 -22.40 5.68
C LEU A 417 5.73 -22.72 6.81
N ARG A 418 5.99 -24.00 7.10
CA ARG A 418 7.03 -24.36 8.10
C ARG A 418 8.41 -23.86 7.68
N ARG A 419 8.83 -24.09 6.43
CA ARG A 419 10.12 -23.60 5.90
C ARG A 419 10.22 -22.07 6.00
N LEU A 420 9.15 -21.35 5.65
CA LEU A 420 9.11 -19.89 5.72
C LEU A 420 9.19 -19.39 7.17
N ARG A 421 8.49 -20.04 8.10
CA ARG A 421 8.60 -19.74 9.53
C ARG A 421 10.02 -19.94 10.04
N ASP A 422 10.66 -21.04 9.66
CA ASP A 422 12.04 -21.35 10.07
C ASP A 422 13.05 -20.36 9.46
N ALA A 423 12.73 -19.77 8.31
CA ALA A 423 13.46 -18.65 7.70
C ALA A 423 13.15 -17.27 8.33
N GLY A 424 12.32 -17.22 9.38
CA GLY A 424 12.04 -16.01 10.16
C GLY A 424 10.80 -15.23 9.73
N PHE A 425 9.98 -15.74 8.80
CA PHE A 425 8.72 -15.09 8.45
C PHE A 425 7.63 -15.30 9.51
N VAL A 426 6.71 -14.34 9.60
CA VAL A 426 5.45 -14.50 10.32
C VAL A 426 4.47 -15.24 9.43
N THR A 427 4.05 -16.43 9.85
CA THR A 427 3.19 -17.34 9.06
C THR A 427 1.83 -17.60 9.69
N ASP A 428 1.54 -17.02 10.85
CA ASP A 428 0.32 -17.20 11.61
C ASP A 428 0.03 -15.95 12.47
N PRO A 429 -1.24 -15.53 12.64
CA PRO A 429 -1.61 -14.38 13.46
C PRO A 429 -1.31 -14.52 14.97
N GLY A 430 -1.10 -15.74 15.47
CA GLY A 430 -0.66 -15.99 16.84
C GLY A 430 0.80 -15.64 17.12
N SER A 431 1.61 -15.39 16.09
CA SER A 431 3.01 -14.97 16.24
C SER A 431 3.13 -13.66 17.04
N PRO A 432 4.10 -13.55 17.97
CA PRO A 432 4.28 -12.33 18.75
C PRO A 432 4.78 -11.15 17.89
N TRP A 433 5.32 -11.44 16.70
CA TRP A 433 5.69 -10.44 15.69
C TRP A 433 4.49 -9.91 14.90
N TYR A 434 3.33 -10.58 14.93
CA TYR A 434 2.17 -10.14 14.17
C TYR A 434 1.63 -8.81 14.72
N GLY A 435 1.53 -7.82 13.82
CA GLY A 435 1.15 -6.45 14.15
C GLY A 435 2.27 -5.60 14.78
N VAL A 436 3.52 -6.06 14.81
CA VAL A 436 4.68 -5.26 15.26
C VAL A 436 5.36 -4.64 14.05
N GLY A 437 5.51 -3.31 14.05
CA GLY A 437 6.24 -2.59 13.01
C GLY A 437 7.17 -1.53 13.58
N ALA A 438 8.17 -1.13 12.79
CA ALA A 438 9.06 -0.03 13.14
C ALA A 438 9.47 0.75 11.88
N CYS A 439 9.81 2.03 12.05
CA CYS A 439 10.57 2.74 11.02
C CYS A 439 12.03 2.27 11.00
N THR A 440 12.85 2.77 10.06
CA THR A 440 14.27 2.39 9.96
C THR A 440 15.03 2.55 11.27
N GLY A 441 14.81 3.64 12.01
CA GLY A 441 15.49 3.87 13.27
C GLY A 441 16.98 4.20 13.12
N LEU A 442 17.69 4.27 14.24
CA LEU A 442 19.15 4.16 14.24
C LEU A 442 19.55 2.70 13.89
N PRO A 443 20.75 2.49 13.32
CA PRO A 443 21.68 3.51 12.84
C PRO A 443 21.29 4.11 11.47
N GLY A 444 20.29 3.57 10.77
CA GLY A 444 20.01 3.92 9.36
C GLY A 444 19.25 5.23 9.09
N CYS A 445 19.13 6.12 10.07
CA CYS A 445 18.40 7.38 9.93
C CYS A 445 18.89 8.45 10.92
N ALA A 446 19.53 9.52 10.43
CA ALA A 446 20.02 10.66 11.23
C ALA A 446 18.96 11.33 12.11
N LYS A 447 17.70 11.23 11.71
CA LYS A 447 16.59 11.85 12.45
C LYS A 447 16.11 11.01 13.62
N SER A 448 16.56 9.76 13.70
CA SER A 448 16.12 8.84 14.72
C SER A 448 16.86 9.10 16.03
N LEU A 449 16.12 9.07 17.14
CA LEU A 449 16.66 9.21 18.47
C LEU A 449 17.00 7.85 19.10
N ALA A 450 16.50 6.75 18.55
CA ALA A 450 16.70 5.40 19.09
C ALA A 450 16.82 4.33 18.00
N ASP A 451 17.38 3.17 18.36
CA ASP A 451 17.31 1.94 17.57
C ASP A 451 15.95 1.25 17.80
N VAL A 452 14.93 1.78 17.13
CA VAL A 452 13.55 1.30 17.30
C VAL A 452 13.32 -0.11 16.76
N ARG A 453 14.21 -0.63 15.90
CA ARG A 453 14.10 -2.01 15.41
C ARG A 453 14.59 -2.99 16.46
N ALA A 454 15.72 -2.69 17.11
CA ALA A 454 16.20 -3.45 18.26
C ALA A 454 15.21 -3.40 19.43
N ASP A 455 14.68 -2.21 19.76
CA ASP A 455 13.72 -2.07 20.84
C ASP A 455 12.37 -2.76 20.56
N ALA A 456 11.90 -2.74 19.31
CA ALA A 456 10.74 -3.53 18.91
C ALA A 456 10.99 -5.04 19.09
N ALA A 457 12.17 -5.55 18.73
CA ALA A 457 12.55 -6.94 18.95
C ALA A 457 12.58 -7.29 20.45
N ARG A 458 13.14 -6.40 21.27
CA ARG A 458 13.14 -6.56 22.74
C ARG A 458 11.73 -6.62 23.32
N SER A 459 10.79 -5.86 22.76
CA SER A 459 9.40 -5.91 23.20
C SER A 459 8.71 -7.24 22.90
N VAL A 460 9.06 -7.86 21.77
CA VAL A 460 8.52 -9.17 21.35
C VAL A 460 8.97 -10.28 22.29
N VAL A 461 10.22 -10.23 22.77
CA VAL A 461 10.76 -11.21 23.72
C VAL A 461 10.51 -10.85 25.20
N GLY A 462 9.71 -9.80 25.46
CA GLY A 462 9.36 -9.36 26.81
C GLY A 462 10.46 -8.57 27.55
N ALA A 463 11.61 -8.32 26.93
CA ALA A 463 12.72 -7.56 27.50
C ALA A 463 12.50 -6.03 27.51
N LEU A 464 11.44 -5.56 26.83
CA LEU A 464 10.96 -4.17 26.87
C LEU A 464 9.42 -4.15 26.76
N PRO A 465 8.67 -4.36 27.86
CA PRO A 465 7.24 -4.60 27.79
C PRO A 465 6.49 -3.37 27.28
N VAL A 466 5.73 -3.57 26.20
CA VAL A 466 4.75 -2.61 25.69
C VAL A 466 3.38 -3.27 25.68
N VAL A 467 2.44 -2.68 26.42
CA VAL A 467 1.07 -3.18 26.52
C VAL A 467 0.38 -3.00 25.17
N ARG A 468 -0.16 -4.10 24.63
CA ARG A 468 -0.99 -4.12 23.42
C ARG A 468 -2.42 -4.47 23.84
N PRO A 469 -3.34 -3.49 23.93
CA PRO A 469 -4.72 -3.77 24.34
C PRO A 469 -5.37 -4.83 23.45
N GLU A 470 -6.11 -5.75 24.08
CA GLU A 470 -6.97 -6.68 23.38
C GLU A 470 -8.29 -6.00 23.03
N THR A 471 -8.75 -6.23 21.80
CA THR A 471 -10.03 -5.72 21.29
C THR A 471 -10.83 -6.88 20.71
N ALA A 472 -12.10 -6.64 20.36
CA ALA A 472 -12.90 -7.61 19.62
C ALA A 472 -12.25 -8.06 18.29
N ALA A 473 -11.38 -7.22 17.71
CA ALA A 473 -10.62 -7.52 16.49
C ALA A 473 -9.23 -8.12 16.76
N GLY A 474 -8.91 -8.47 18.02
CA GLY A 474 -7.61 -8.98 18.45
C GLY A 474 -6.71 -7.91 19.09
N ARG A 475 -5.43 -8.26 19.28
CA ARG A 475 -4.42 -7.36 19.89
C ARG A 475 -4.12 -6.19 18.96
N LEU A 476 -4.22 -4.96 19.47
CA LEU A 476 -3.86 -3.78 18.69
C LEU A 476 -2.42 -3.88 18.16
N PRO A 477 -2.18 -3.52 16.89
CA PRO A 477 -0.82 -3.46 16.36
C PRO A 477 -0.01 -2.38 17.10
N VAL A 478 1.31 -2.55 17.16
CA VAL A 478 2.26 -1.60 17.76
C VAL A 478 3.23 -1.09 16.71
N TYR A 479 3.48 0.21 16.70
CA TYR A 479 4.41 0.83 15.75
C TYR A 479 5.46 1.69 16.44
N TRP A 480 6.73 1.32 16.25
CA TRP A 480 7.89 1.98 16.83
C TRP A 480 8.47 3.03 15.87
N SER A 481 8.56 4.27 16.33
CA SER A 481 9.01 5.43 15.54
C SER A 481 10.20 6.08 16.21
N GLY A 482 11.31 6.20 15.49
CA GLY A 482 12.53 6.82 15.99
C GLY A 482 12.45 8.34 16.16
N CYS A 483 11.42 8.98 15.61
CA CYS A 483 11.15 10.40 15.80
C CYS A 483 9.69 10.73 15.47
N GLU A 484 9.31 11.99 15.71
CA GLU A 484 7.93 12.49 15.50
C GLU A 484 7.45 12.42 14.04
N ARG A 485 8.35 12.20 13.07
CA ARG A 485 7.96 12.00 11.66
C ARG A 485 7.20 10.69 11.42
N ARG A 486 7.39 9.67 12.28
CA ARG A 486 6.66 8.40 12.27
C ARG A 486 6.57 7.75 10.87
N CYS A 487 7.71 7.73 10.17
CA CYS A 487 7.81 7.21 8.81
C CYS A 487 7.27 5.78 8.71
N GLY A 488 6.45 5.49 7.69
CA GLY A 488 5.94 4.13 7.41
C GLY A 488 4.88 3.61 8.40
N ARG A 489 4.41 4.48 9.30
CA ARG A 489 3.35 4.14 10.25
C ARG A 489 2.04 3.81 9.54
N PRO A 490 1.39 2.67 9.83
CA PRO A 490 0.12 2.32 9.22
C PRO A 490 -1.02 3.21 9.73
N ALA A 491 -2.05 3.39 8.91
CA ALA A 491 -3.31 4.02 9.33
C ALA A 491 -4.09 3.11 10.31
N GLY A 492 -5.16 3.64 10.91
CA GLY A 492 -6.03 2.88 11.82
C GLY A 492 -5.58 2.81 13.28
N ALA A 493 -6.30 2.00 14.06
CA ALA A 493 -6.11 1.83 15.49
C ALA A 493 -4.81 1.06 15.79
N ARG A 494 -4.02 1.55 16.75
CA ARG A 494 -2.70 1.00 17.10
C ARG A 494 -2.12 1.64 18.37
N VAL A 495 -1.09 1.00 18.90
CA VAL A 495 -0.18 1.57 19.90
C VAL A 495 0.98 2.26 19.17
N ASP A 496 1.05 3.59 19.27
CA ASP A 496 2.18 4.39 18.76
C ASP A 496 3.25 4.50 19.84
N VAL A 497 4.46 4.02 19.55
CA VAL A 497 5.64 4.14 20.41
C VAL A 497 6.64 5.06 19.72
N VAL A 498 6.87 6.25 20.28
CA VAL A 498 7.69 7.29 19.62
C VAL A 498 8.86 7.64 20.52
N ALA A 499 10.09 7.50 20.00
CA ALA A 499 11.29 7.91 20.69
C ALA A 499 11.25 9.42 20.93
N VAL A 500 11.54 9.83 22.15
CA VAL A 500 11.63 11.22 22.59
C VAL A 500 13.04 11.50 23.09
N ALA A 501 13.44 12.76 23.01
CA ALA A 501 14.76 13.16 23.49
C ALA A 501 14.92 12.76 24.97
N PRO A 502 16.11 12.32 25.37
CA PRO A 502 16.40 12.02 26.77
C PRO A 502 16.07 13.21 27.67
N GLY A 503 15.63 12.93 28.90
CA GLY A 503 15.56 13.95 29.94
C GLY A 503 16.96 14.47 30.30
N THR A 504 17.07 15.64 30.92
CA THR A 504 18.37 16.19 31.36
C THR A 504 18.96 15.37 32.51
N GLY A 505 20.13 14.76 32.29
CA GLY A 505 20.93 14.02 33.28
C GLY A 505 22.08 13.22 32.63
N ASP A 506 23.16 12.98 33.36
CA ASP A 506 24.29 12.16 32.87
C ASP A 506 23.84 10.70 32.69
N GLY A 507 24.04 10.16 31.48
CA GLY A 507 23.61 8.79 31.11
C GLY A 507 22.17 8.67 30.59
N ALA A 508 21.52 9.77 30.21
CA ALA A 508 20.13 9.76 29.76
C ALA A 508 19.95 9.01 28.42
N VAL A 509 19.32 7.84 28.49
CA VAL A 509 18.87 7.04 27.34
C VAL A 509 17.59 7.67 26.77
N PRO A 510 17.39 7.68 25.43
CA PRO A 510 16.12 8.08 24.83
C PRO A 510 14.94 7.35 25.47
N GLY A 511 13.92 8.11 25.88
CA GLY A 511 12.66 7.55 26.38
C GLY A 511 11.67 7.28 25.24
N TYR A 512 10.56 6.63 25.55
CA TYR A 512 9.46 6.41 24.61
C TYR A 512 8.18 7.07 25.11
N ARG A 513 7.51 7.83 24.23
CA ARG A 513 6.11 8.20 24.41
C ARG A 513 5.23 7.12 23.79
N VAL A 514 4.36 6.53 24.60
CA VAL A 514 3.39 5.53 24.15
C VAL A 514 2.00 6.16 24.08
N THR A 515 1.26 5.89 23.01
CA THR A 515 -0.11 6.40 22.84
C THR A 515 -0.96 5.33 22.17
N VAL A 516 -2.10 5.00 22.77
CA VAL A 516 -3.11 4.17 22.10
C VAL A 516 -3.96 5.08 21.23
N ARG A 517 -4.10 4.75 19.95
CA ARG A 517 -4.90 5.50 18.96
C ARG A 517 -6.00 4.60 18.42
N GLY A 518 -7.21 5.13 18.25
CA GLY A 518 -8.33 4.41 17.61
C GLY A 518 -9.31 3.73 18.57
N THR A 519 -9.15 3.94 19.88
CA THR A 519 -10.17 3.79 20.92
C THR A 519 -10.29 5.13 21.64
N GLU A 520 -11.42 5.41 22.33
CA GLU A 520 -11.59 6.61 23.18
C GLU A 520 -10.29 6.92 23.98
N PRO A 521 -9.91 8.20 24.16
CA PRO A 521 -8.55 8.58 24.50
C PRO A 521 -8.17 8.23 25.94
N GLU A 522 -7.27 7.26 26.13
CA GLU A 522 -6.51 7.08 27.37
C GLU A 522 -5.00 7.18 27.10
N THR A 523 -4.27 7.86 27.99
CA THR A 523 -2.82 8.05 27.92
C THR A 523 -2.11 7.10 28.88
N TYR A 524 -1.15 6.30 28.38
CA TYR A 524 -0.36 5.37 29.19
C TYR A 524 1.15 5.68 29.08
N ARG A 525 1.91 5.47 30.17
CA ARG A 525 3.35 5.78 30.28
C ARG A 525 4.16 4.48 30.38
N ALA A 526 5.17 4.30 29.54
CA ALA A 526 6.03 3.10 29.54
C ALA A 526 7.09 3.12 30.66
N PRO A 527 7.52 1.95 31.18
CA PRO A 527 8.65 1.83 32.11
C PRO A 527 10.04 1.81 31.42
N ALA A 528 11.11 2.02 32.20
CA ALA A 528 12.50 2.16 31.75
C ALA A 528 13.19 0.83 31.39
N ALA A 529 14.15 0.87 30.47
CA ALA A 529 14.83 -0.30 29.88
C ALA A 529 16.20 -0.63 30.50
N PRO A 530 16.64 -1.92 30.56
CA PRO A 530 18.05 -2.28 30.79
C PRO A 530 18.67 -3.09 29.64
N GLY A 531 19.99 -2.95 29.44
CA GLY A 531 20.93 -3.94 28.84
C GLY A 531 20.84 -4.32 27.34
N PRO A 532 21.97 -4.56 26.65
CA PRO A 532 21.99 -4.95 25.24
C PRO A 532 21.60 -6.42 25.03
N VAL A 533 20.91 -6.71 23.91
CA VAL A 533 20.41 -8.04 23.52
C VAL A 533 20.66 -8.25 22.01
N PRO A 534 21.02 -9.46 21.55
CA PRO A 534 21.39 -9.71 20.15
C PRO A 534 20.22 -9.66 19.16
N ALA A 535 20.56 -9.41 17.89
CA ALA A 535 19.65 -9.26 16.77
C ALA A 535 18.91 -10.56 16.39
N PRO A 536 17.72 -10.48 15.75
CA PRO A 536 16.85 -11.63 15.43
C PRO A 536 17.46 -12.72 14.53
N HIS A 537 18.60 -12.48 13.89
CA HIS A 537 19.33 -13.49 13.11
C HIS A 537 20.36 -14.29 13.93
N GLN A 538 20.56 -13.96 15.21
CA GLN A 538 21.56 -14.62 16.06
C GLN A 538 21.02 -15.82 16.86
N THR A 539 19.74 -16.16 16.73
CA THR A 539 19.16 -17.36 17.37
C THR A 539 19.24 -18.63 16.51
N ALA A 540 19.81 -18.56 15.31
CA ALA A 540 20.25 -19.75 14.60
C ALA A 540 21.58 -20.23 15.20
N ALA A 541 21.51 -21.04 16.25
CA ALA A 541 22.66 -21.83 16.65
C ALA A 541 23.07 -22.71 15.46
N ALA A 542 24.27 -22.47 14.91
CA ALA A 542 24.89 -23.38 13.96
C ALA A 542 24.91 -24.80 14.56
N PRO A 543 24.54 -25.85 13.82
CA PRO A 543 24.70 -27.20 14.34
C PRO A 543 26.18 -27.44 14.56
N ALA A 544 26.55 -27.72 15.80
CA ALA A 544 27.90 -28.11 16.18
C ALA A 544 28.33 -29.27 15.29
N ALA A 545 29.44 -29.09 14.58
CA ALA A 545 30.08 -30.15 13.82
C ALA A 545 30.42 -31.30 14.77
N ALA A 546 29.65 -32.39 14.68
CA ALA A 546 30.00 -33.67 15.25
C ALA A 546 31.27 -34.14 14.53
N ARG A 547 32.43 -33.94 15.17
CA ARG A 547 33.68 -34.56 14.75
C ARG A 547 33.52 -36.06 14.96
N GLY A 548 33.24 -36.76 13.87
CA GLY A 548 33.31 -38.21 13.81
C GLY A 548 34.72 -38.67 14.16
N THR A 549 34.81 -39.51 15.17
CA THR A 549 35.99 -40.30 15.51
C THR A 549 36.23 -41.30 14.37
N THR A 550 37.28 -41.08 13.58
CA THR A 550 37.81 -42.10 12.68
C THR A 550 38.49 -43.19 13.51
N SER A 551 37.88 -44.37 13.48
CA SER A 551 38.48 -45.64 13.89
C SER A 551 39.75 -45.88 13.05
N ALA A 552 40.90 -45.90 13.72
CA ALA A 552 42.13 -46.48 13.19
C ALA A 552 42.04 -48.00 13.31
N ARG A 553 41.99 -48.70 12.18
CA ARG A 553 42.25 -50.13 12.08
C ARG A 553 43.76 -50.34 12.13
N ALA A 554 44.25 -51.02 13.16
CA ALA A 554 45.59 -51.59 13.18
C ALA A 554 45.55 -52.99 12.57
N GLN A 555 46.57 -53.26 11.74
CA GLN A 555 47.20 -54.54 11.36
C GLN A 555 46.30 -55.72 10.99
#